data_AF-T0QB26-F1
#
_entry.id   AF-T0QB26-F1
#
_cell.length_a   1.000
_cell.length_b   1.000
_cell.length_c   1.000
_cell.angle_alpha   90.00
_cell.angle_beta   90.00
_cell.angle_gamma   90.00
#
_symmetry.space_group_name_H-M   'P 1'
#
loop_
_entity.id
_entity.type
_entity.pdbx_description
1 polymer ?
#
loop_
_entity_poly.entity_id
_entity_poly.type
_entity_poly.pdbx_seq_one_letter_code
_entity_poly.pdbx_strand_id
1 'polypeptide(L)'
;MVKWNKVVVATSPDDVPPTPGEGPRPPLPSEPRTHALPKRFFRLVIFCMHLSGAGFLAFMGYGHWYLTQTAGGYDYATVLRLFQPVTTSVTVFAALASLHALYILRLLFRCAKRRPSFKQYTVEAPPPSSNRCVRWLNELREVHRSFRVDGPNYEYKLATKHVVVAVSQTYRAYSTSALVGVSSINAVFSCLLFAYGVVVPGLWRYTHMPKQARRQYTLIATIAINYAANILLPTWILAPYYDYFTRPDAGTLAYGDTFYPIGVSVCQSILATSALDLVLSCITHVFLMTAMSDFLRSLELPPSTRRVSSSVASGSLPSKCRMTLTHLVHRAVFAGYVFSVLWALGMIVLNYTAWAHPPCTRGCLAQTYPWLTGKCACTVLETTCDSVNGTLLLPPTDSLEVRSLVFLIISHCPHLVMPPSLQAFTNLIGLEIFNSTLLSWDATANIAPLTRFSYAQMVRTNMTDLPLGLFVDAPSTSRSTRTS
;
A
#
# COMPACT_ATOMS: atom_id res chain seq x y z
N MET A 1 33.88 50.85 -32.35
CA MET A 1 33.03 51.74 -31.54
C MET A 1 32.31 50.91 -30.50
N VAL A 2 32.82 50.91 -29.26
CA VAL A 2 32.34 50.09 -28.15
C VAL A 2 31.52 51.00 -27.23
N LYS A 3 30.20 50.76 -27.15
CA LYS A 3 29.29 51.43 -26.21
C LYS A 3 29.49 50.82 -24.82
N TRP A 4 30.09 51.59 -23.92
CA TRP A 4 30.09 51.31 -22.48
C TRP A 4 28.75 51.74 -21.88
N ASN A 5 28.04 50.79 -21.27
CA ASN A 5 26.84 51.06 -20.48
C ASN A 5 27.24 51.66 -19.13
N LYS A 6 26.59 52.77 -18.76
CA LYS A 6 26.70 53.40 -17.43
C LYS A 6 26.25 52.41 -16.35
N VAL A 7 27.16 52.09 -15.44
CA VAL A 7 26.87 51.46 -14.15
C VAL A 7 26.33 52.55 -13.23
N VAL A 8 25.06 52.45 -12.85
CA VAL A 8 24.49 53.25 -11.75
C VAL A 8 24.92 52.59 -10.45
N VAL A 9 25.84 53.23 -9.74
CA VAL A 9 26.21 52.87 -8.38
C VAL A 9 25.09 53.33 -7.45
N ALA A 10 24.35 52.39 -6.88
CA ALA A 10 23.43 52.67 -5.78
C ALA A 10 24.27 52.92 -4.51
N THR A 11 24.19 54.13 -3.98
CA THR A 11 24.76 54.53 -2.69
C THR A 11 24.13 53.71 -1.56
N SER A 12 24.97 53.13 -0.69
CA SER A 12 24.53 52.40 0.50
C SER A 12 23.77 53.34 1.45
N PRO A 13 22.67 52.90 2.11
CA PRO A 13 21.91 53.73 3.04
C PRO A 13 22.61 54.03 4.39
N ASP A 14 23.90 53.68 4.56
CA ASP A 14 24.56 53.67 5.86
C ASP A 14 25.34 54.95 6.20
N ASP A 15 25.37 55.95 5.33
CA ASP A 15 26.12 57.21 5.55
C ASP A 15 25.24 58.36 6.09
N VAL A 16 24.21 58.05 6.89
CA VAL A 16 23.49 59.09 7.65
C VAL A 16 24.15 59.21 9.02
N PRO A 17 24.79 60.35 9.36
CA PRO A 17 25.36 60.56 10.69
C PRO A 17 24.26 60.47 11.75
N PRO A 18 24.51 59.77 12.88
CA PRO A 18 23.52 59.60 13.93
C PRO A 18 23.13 60.96 14.51
N THR A 19 21.84 61.24 14.53
CA THR A 19 21.27 62.38 15.26
C THR A 19 21.62 62.25 16.75
N PRO A 20 22.21 63.29 17.37
CA PRO A 20 22.57 63.24 18.78
C PRO A 20 21.28 63.33 19.62
N GLY A 21 20.88 62.21 20.23
CA GLY A 21 19.71 62.15 21.13
C GLY A 21 19.02 60.80 21.27
N GLU A 22 19.32 59.79 20.44
CA GLU A 22 18.74 58.45 20.60
C GLU A 22 19.56 57.62 21.60
N GLY A 23 18.95 57.30 22.76
CA GLY A 23 19.50 56.37 23.74
C GLY A 23 19.74 54.96 23.15
N PRO A 24 20.57 54.14 23.82
CA PRO A 24 20.98 52.83 23.30
C PRO A 24 19.75 51.96 23.00
N ARG A 25 19.54 51.64 21.71
CA ARG A 25 18.48 50.71 21.30
C ARG A 25 18.72 49.36 21.98
N PRO A 26 17.68 48.76 22.59
CA PRO A 26 17.81 47.44 23.20
C PRO A 26 18.30 46.44 22.14
N PRO A 27 19.19 45.50 22.50
CA PRO A 27 19.71 44.51 21.57
C PRO A 27 18.53 43.75 20.94
N LEU A 28 18.46 43.78 19.61
CA LEU A 28 17.50 42.99 18.84
C LEU A 28 17.55 41.54 19.33
N PRO A 29 16.41 40.92 19.66
CA PRO A 29 16.38 39.54 20.12
C PRO A 29 17.10 38.67 19.08
N SER A 30 18.17 38.01 19.52
CA SER A 30 18.96 37.13 18.68
C SER A 30 18.03 36.15 17.99
N GLU A 31 17.98 36.22 16.66
CA GLU A 31 17.15 35.35 15.85
C GLU A 31 17.44 33.91 16.29
N PRO A 32 16.44 33.16 16.80
CA PRO A 32 16.69 31.82 17.30
C PRO A 32 17.30 31.03 16.16
N ARG A 33 18.53 30.53 16.38
CA ARG A 33 19.19 29.55 15.49
C ARG A 33 18.32 28.31 15.49
N THR A 34 17.27 28.31 14.69
CA THR A 34 16.45 27.13 14.45
C THR A 34 17.39 26.09 13.89
N HIS A 35 17.54 24.97 14.60
CA HIS A 35 18.29 23.80 14.20
C HIS A 35 17.73 23.26 12.88
N ALA A 36 18.12 23.88 11.77
CA ALA A 36 17.75 23.44 10.44
C ALA A 36 18.50 22.14 10.19
N LEU A 37 17.82 21.02 10.39
CA LEU A 37 18.29 19.70 9.96
C LEU A 37 18.88 19.85 8.54
N PRO A 38 20.12 19.38 8.32
CA PRO A 38 20.85 19.72 7.11
C PRO A 38 20.08 19.21 5.90
N LYS A 39 19.78 20.08 4.92
CA LYS A 39 19.07 19.72 3.67
C LYS A 39 19.67 18.49 2.97
N ARG A 40 20.97 18.23 3.17
CA ARG A 40 21.69 17.06 2.69
C ARG A 40 21.16 15.76 3.29
N PHE A 41 20.85 15.73 4.58
CA PHE A 41 20.28 14.58 5.27
C PHE A 41 18.95 14.16 4.64
N PHE A 42 18.01 15.10 4.48
CA PHE A 42 16.72 14.79 3.86
C PHE A 42 16.82 14.34 2.40
N ARG A 43 17.77 14.89 1.63
CA ARG A 43 18.03 14.41 0.27
C ARG A 43 18.53 12.97 0.26
N LEU A 44 19.41 12.60 1.19
CA LEU A 44 19.89 11.23 1.34
C LEU A 44 18.76 10.28 1.75
N VAL A 45 17.93 10.67 2.73
CA VAL A 45 16.76 9.87 3.14
C VAL A 45 15.83 9.62 1.97
N ILE A 46 15.45 10.66 1.22
CA ILE A 46 14.56 10.52 0.05
C ILE A 46 15.22 9.70 -1.06
N PHE A 47 16.54 9.83 -1.26
CA PHE A 47 17.29 8.97 -2.18
C PHE A 47 17.18 7.50 -1.78
N CYS A 48 17.42 7.17 -0.51
CA CYS A 48 17.29 5.80 0.01
C CYS A 48 15.87 5.27 -0.13
N MET A 49 14.85 6.08 0.15
CA MET A 49 13.43 5.70 -0.01
C MET A 49 13.05 5.45 -1.48
N HIS A 50 13.63 6.21 -2.43
CA HIS A 50 13.43 5.92 -3.85
C HIS A 50 14.13 4.63 -4.26
N LEU A 51 15.35 4.38 -3.77
CA LEU A 51 16.12 3.18 -4.06
C LEU A 51 15.41 1.92 -3.56
N SER A 52 14.97 1.92 -2.31
CA SER A 52 14.19 0.81 -1.74
C SER A 52 12.84 0.65 -2.43
N GLY A 53 12.15 1.75 -2.77
CA GLY A 53 10.90 1.71 -3.53
C GLY A 53 11.09 1.10 -4.93
N ALA A 54 12.16 1.45 -5.64
CA ALA A 54 12.50 0.85 -6.93
C ALA A 54 12.81 -0.65 -6.79
N GLY A 55 13.64 -1.01 -5.79
CA GLY A 55 13.99 -2.40 -5.50
C GLY A 55 12.78 -3.25 -5.15
N PHE A 56 11.91 -2.77 -4.27
CA PHE A 56 10.67 -3.45 -3.90
C PHE A 56 9.76 -3.66 -5.11
N LEU A 57 9.52 -2.63 -5.93
CA LEU A 57 8.67 -2.75 -7.11
C LEU A 57 9.27 -3.69 -8.17
N ALA A 58 10.59 -3.64 -8.38
CA ALA A 58 11.27 -4.58 -9.27
C ALA A 58 11.16 -6.02 -8.75
N PHE A 59 11.32 -6.23 -7.44
CA PHE A 59 11.12 -7.52 -6.80
C PHE A 59 9.67 -8.03 -6.96
N MET A 60 8.67 -7.16 -6.79
CA MET A 60 7.27 -7.51 -7.02
C MET A 60 7.02 -7.91 -8.49
N GLY A 61 7.56 -7.15 -9.45
CA GLY A 61 7.48 -7.51 -10.87
C GLY A 61 8.16 -8.83 -11.19
N TYR A 62 9.37 -9.06 -10.65
CA TYR A 62 10.10 -10.32 -10.79
C TYR A 62 9.32 -11.48 -10.17
N GLY A 63 8.77 -11.32 -8.97
CA GLY A 63 7.98 -12.35 -8.29
C GLY A 63 6.76 -12.78 -9.11
N HIS A 64 6.02 -11.84 -9.71
CA HIS A 64 4.90 -12.16 -10.59
C HIS A 64 5.36 -12.96 -11.82
N TRP A 65 6.47 -12.57 -12.45
CA TRP A 65 7.01 -13.33 -13.58
C TRP A 65 7.53 -14.71 -13.16
N TYR A 66 8.26 -14.80 -12.06
CA TYR A 66 8.83 -16.05 -11.55
C TYR A 66 7.74 -17.08 -11.22
N LEU A 67 6.65 -16.64 -10.59
CA LEU A 67 5.51 -17.49 -10.23
C LEU A 67 4.69 -17.97 -11.43
N THR A 68 4.93 -17.46 -12.65
CA THR A 68 4.37 -18.05 -13.88
C THR A 68 5.20 -19.22 -14.40
N GLN A 69 6.45 -19.35 -13.96
CA GLN A 69 7.27 -20.48 -14.34
C GLN A 69 6.78 -21.70 -13.56
N THR A 70 6.33 -22.73 -14.27
CA THR A 70 5.92 -23.99 -13.66
C THR A 70 7.15 -24.71 -13.11
N ALA A 71 7.44 -24.52 -11.82
CA ALA A 71 8.45 -25.27 -11.10
C ALA A 71 7.80 -26.48 -10.43
N GLY A 72 8.31 -27.69 -10.69
CA GLY A 72 7.78 -28.91 -10.07
C GLY A 72 6.35 -29.29 -10.50
N GLY A 73 5.84 -28.75 -11.61
CA GLY A 73 4.48 -29.03 -12.12
C GLY A 73 3.36 -28.24 -11.43
N TYR A 74 3.67 -27.34 -10.50
CA TYR A 74 2.68 -26.48 -9.86
C TYR A 74 2.43 -25.20 -10.66
N ASP A 75 1.16 -24.89 -10.90
CA ASP A 75 0.73 -23.60 -11.44
C ASP A 75 0.47 -22.61 -10.29
N TYR A 76 1.55 -21.99 -9.80
CA TYR A 76 1.46 -21.00 -8.73
C TYR A 76 0.63 -19.77 -9.12
N ALA A 77 0.52 -19.44 -10.41
CA ALA A 77 -0.29 -18.31 -10.85
C ALA A 77 -1.78 -18.56 -10.57
N THR A 78 -2.26 -19.79 -10.80
CA THR A 78 -3.63 -20.20 -10.47
C THR A 78 -3.84 -20.32 -8.97
N VAL A 79 -2.91 -20.99 -8.26
CA VAL A 79 -2.99 -21.17 -6.79
C VAL A 79 -3.07 -19.83 -6.05
N LEU A 80 -2.21 -18.88 -6.43
CA LEU A 80 -2.15 -17.54 -5.84
C LEU A 80 -3.20 -16.58 -6.41
N ARG A 81 -4.00 -16.99 -7.40
CA ARG A 81 -4.94 -16.12 -8.13
C ARG A 81 -4.28 -14.84 -8.62
N LEU A 82 -3.10 -14.95 -9.25
CA LEU A 82 -2.43 -13.78 -9.81
C LEU A 82 -3.32 -13.14 -10.87
N PHE A 83 -3.38 -11.80 -10.89
CA PHE A 83 -4.17 -11.06 -11.86
C PHE A 83 -3.73 -11.40 -13.29
N GLN A 84 -4.67 -11.87 -14.11
CA GLN A 84 -4.42 -12.30 -15.49
C GLN A 84 -4.77 -11.18 -16.51
N PRO A 85 -3.97 -10.98 -17.56
CA PRO A 85 -2.69 -11.66 -17.81
C PRO A 85 -1.57 -11.12 -16.89
N VAL A 86 -0.76 -12.02 -16.32
CA VAL A 86 0.28 -11.68 -15.33
C VAL A 86 1.31 -10.66 -15.86
N THR A 87 1.54 -10.65 -17.18
CA THR A 87 2.40 -9.68 -17.87
C THR A 87 1.97 -8.23 -17.61
N THR A 88 0.68 -7.97 -17.34
CA THR A 88 0.17 -6.65 -16.97
C THR A 88 0.74 -6.20 -15.63
N SER A 89 0.68 -7.04 -14.60
CA SER A 89 1.25 -6.75 -13.28
C SER A 89 2.75 -6.53 -13.37
N VAL A 90 3.47 -7.38 -14.10
CA VAL A 90 4.92 -7.25 -14.34
C VAL A 90 5.25 -5.90 -14.98
N THR A 91 4.52 -5.53 -16.04
CA THR A 91 4.74 -4.27 -16.78
C THR A 91 4.46 -3.05 -15.91
N VAL A 92 3.36 -3.05 -15.14
CA VAL A 92 3.01 -1.94 -14.24
C VAL A 92 4.07 -1.78 -13.15
N PHE A 93 4.49 -2.86 -12.49
CA PHE A 93 5.53 -2.78 -11.45
C PHE A 93 6.89 -2.35 -12.03
N ALA A 94 7.27 -2.85 -13.21
CA ALA A 94 8.49 -2.42 -13.92
C ALA A 94 8.45 -0.93 -14.31
N ALA A 95 7.30 -0.43 -14.76
CA ALA A 95 7.11 0.98 -15.08
C ALA A 95 7.23 1.86 -13.83
N LEU A 96 6.60 1.47 -12.72
CA LEU A 96 6.72 2.19 -11.44
C LEU A 96 8.16 2.17 -10.90
N ALA A 97 8.85 1.03 -10.96
CA ALA A 97 10.25 0.92 -10.57
C ALA A 97 11.15 1.84 -11.43
N SER A 98 10.91 1.86 -12.75
CA SER A 98 11.62 2.75 -13.68
C SER A 98 11.39 4.22 -13.36
N LEU A 99 10.17 4.61 -12.98
CA LEU A 99 9.87 5.98 -12.54
C LEU A 99 10.69 6.34 -11.30
N HIS A 100 10.77 5.47 -10.29
CA HIS A 100 11.64 5.68 -9.13
C HIS A 100 13.12 5.81 -9.54
N ALA A 101 13.63 4.94 -10.42
CA ALA A 101 15.00 5.01 -10.93
C ALA A 101 15.29 6.33 -11.67
N LEU A 102 14.36 6.83 -12.48
CA LEU A 102 14.47 8.13 -13.14
C LEU A 102 14.54 9.29 -12.13
N TYR A 103 13.83 9.20 -11.01
CA TYR A 103 13.95 10.18 -9.92
C TYR A 103 15.32 10.12 -9.24
N ILE A 104 15.86 8.93 -9.00
CA ILE A 104 17.21 8.72 -8.46
C ILE A 104 18.25 9.38 -9.37
N LEU A 105 18.20 9.10 -10.68
CA LEU A 105 19.09 9.70 -11.68
C LEU A 105 18.98 11.24 -11.69
N ARG A 106 17.76 11.79 -11.59
CA ARG A 106 17.55 13.24 -11.47
C ARG A 106 18.19 13.83 -10.20
N LEU A 107 18.11 13.13 -9.07
CA LEU A 107 18.75 13.58 -7.82
C LEU A 107 20.27 13.56 -7.95
N LEU A 108 20.85 12.48 -8.49
CA LEU A 108 22.28 12.35 -8.73
C LEU A 108 22.79 13.43 -9.70
N PHE A 109 22.08 13.66 -10.80
CA PHE A 109 22.43 14.70 -11.77
C PHE A 109 22.41 16.11 -11.16
N ARG A 110 21.43 16.40 -10.29
CA ARG A 110 21.37 17.67 -9.55
C ARG A 110 22.53 17.80 -8.55
N CYS A 111 22.97 16.71 -7.92
CA CYS A 111 24.13 16.72 -7.04
C CYS A 111 25.44 16.93 -7.80
N ALA A 112 25.58 16.32 -8.98
CA ALA A 112 26.76 16.46 -9.84
C ALA A 112 26.86 17.87 -10.47
N LYS A 113 25.73 18.47 -10.85
CA LYS A 113 25.68 19.82 -11.43
C LYS A 113 25.86 20.88 -10.33
N ARG A 114 27.09 21.04 -9.85
CA ARG A 114 27.53 21.96 -8.76
C ARG A 114 27.28 23.46 -8.99
N ARG A 115 26.67 23.90 -10.10
CA ARG A 115 26.45 25.33 -10.35
C ARG A 115 25.05 25.75 -9.91
N PRO A 116 24.90 26.56 -8.84
CA PRO A 116 23.70 27.34 -8.63
C PRO A 116 23.66 28.37 -9.75
N SER A 117 23.04 28.02 -10.88
CA SER A 117 22.67 29.04 -11.86
C SER A 117 21.55 29.83 -11.18
N PHE A 118 21.94 30.89 -10.48
CA PHE A 118 21.05 31.94 -9.98
C PHE A 118 20.49 32.66 -11.21
N LYS A 119 19.68 31.96 -12.01
CA LYS A 119 18.87 32.59 -13.04
C LYS A 119 17.76 33.27 -12.28
N GLN A 120 17.94 34.57 -12.10
CA GLN A 120 16.86 35.50 -11.82
C GLN A 120 15.82 35.26 -12.92
N TYR A 121 14.77 34.52 -12.59
CA TYR A 121 13.66 34.29 -13.51
C TYR A 121 12.94 35.63 -13.64
N THR A 122 13.35 36.45 -14.60
CA THR A 122 12.44 37.41 -15.22
C THR A 122 11.33 36.56 -15.84
N VAL A 123 10.15 36.63 -15.24
CA VAL A 123 8.94 35.98 -15.76
C VAL A 123 8.50 36.82 -16.95
N GLU A 124 9.19 36.68 -18.09
CA GLU A 124 8.61 37.08 -19.37
C GLU A 124 7.50 36.08 -19.67
N ALA A 125 6.27 36.58 -19.75
CA ALA A 125 5.15 35.80 -20.21
C ALA A 125 5.48 35.33 -21.64
N PRO A 126 5.50 34.01 -21.92
CA PRO A 126 5.78 33.54 -23.27
C PRO A 126 4.74 34.13 -24.23
N PRO A 127 5.14 34.56 -25.43
CA PRO A 127 4.20 35.09 -26.41
C PRO A 127 3.11 34.03 -26.70
N PRO A 128 1.85 34.47 -26.92
CA PRO A 128 0.75 33.55 -27.15
C PRO A 128 1.04 32.69 -28.38
N SER A 129 1.28 31.39 -28.17
CA SER A 129 1.50 30.46 -29.28
C SER A 129 0.16 30.21 -30.00
N SER A 130 0.16 30.31 -31.33
CA SER A 130 -1.00 29.98 -32.17
C SER A 130 -1.32 28.48 -32.21
N ASN A 131 -0.39 27.62 -31.80
CA ASN A 131 -0.58 26.17 -31.79
C ASN A 131 -1.51 25.74 -30.62
N ARG A 132 -2.65 25.12 -30.96
CA ARG A 132 -3.63 24.58 -30.00
C ARG A 132 -3.01 23.61 -28.99
N CYS A 133 -2.07 22.76 -29.42
CA CYS A 133 -1.39 21.81 -28.54
C CYS A 133 -0.51 22.53 -27.51
N VAL A 134 0.20 23.58 -27.93
CA VAL A 134 1.04 24.39 -27.02
C VAL A 134 0.17 25.19 -26.04
N ARG A 135 -0.98 25.71 -26.47
CA ARG A 135 -1.96 26.36 -25.59
C ARG A 135 -2.48 25.40 -24.51
N TRP A 136 -2.95 24.22 -24.91
CA TRP A 136 -3.44 23.20 -23.98
C TRP A 136 -2.35 22.73 -23.00
N LEU A 137 -1.11 22.56 -23.48
CA LEU A 137 0.02 22.21 -22.63
C LEU A 137 0.35 23.33 -21.62
N ASN A 138 0.22 24.60 -22.02
CA ASN A 138 0.43 25.74 -21.13
C ASN A 138 -0.69 25.83 -20.07
N GLU A 139 -1.95 25.64 -20.45
CA GLU A 139 -3.07 25.57 -19.50
C GLU A 139 -2.88 24.44 -18.48
N LEU A 140 -2.49 23.24 -18.93
CA LEU A 140 -2.15 22.14 -18.02
C LEU A 140 -0.98 22.47 -17.09
N ARG A 141 0.04 23.16 -17.59
CA ARG A 141 1.18 23.61 -16.77
C ARG A 141 0.75 24.64 -15.72
N GLU A 142 -0.18 25.53 -16.06
CA GLU A 142 -0.72 26.52 -15.13
C GLU A 142 -1.60 25.88 -14.05
N VAL A 143 -2.49 24.98 -14.45
CA VAL A 143 -3.28 24.15 -13.51
C VAL A 143 -2.33 23.40 -12.59
N HIS A 144 -1.36 22.67 -13.14
CA HIS A 144 -0.35 21.95 -12.36
C HIS A 144 0.46 22.88 -11.45
N ARG A 145 0.82 24.09 -11.88
CA ARG A 145 1.50 25.10 -11.06
C ARG A 145 0.64 25.54 -9.88
N SER A 146 -0.67 25.70 -10.07
CA SER A 146 -1.61 26.08 -9.00
C SER A 146 -1.71 25.04 -7.87
N PHE A 147 -1.47 23.76 -8.19
CA PHE A 147 -1.46 22.62 -7.25
C PHE A 147 -0.07 22.24 -6.75
N ARG A 148 0.98 23.02 -7.06
CA ARG A 148 2.32 22.80 -6.48
C ARG A 148 2.33 23.11 -4.98
N VAL A 149 3.39 22.69 -4.30
CA VAL A 149 3.60 22.91 -2.85
C VAL A 149 3.59 24.39 -2.45
N ASP A 150 3.99 25.28 -3.36
CA ASP A 150 3.93 26.74 -3.21
C ASP A 150 2.58 27.34 -3.66
N GLY A 151 1.76 26.57 -4.36
CA GLY A 151 0.52 27.02 -4.96
C GLY A 151 -0.62 27.29 -3.96
N PRO A 152 -1.62 28.08 -4.38
CA PRO A 152 -2.81 28.38 -3.58
C PRO A 152 -3.69 27.14 -3.34
N ASN A 153 -3.74 26.22 -4.31
CA ASN A 153 -4.64 25.06 -4.29
C ASN A 153 -4.00 23.78 -3.71
N TYR A 154 -2.80 23.90 -3.12
CA TYR A 154 -2.06 22.75 -2.56
C TYR A 154 -2.87 21.95 -1.53
N GLU A 155 -3.65 22.64 -0.70
CA GLU A 155 -4.43 22.01 0.37
C GLU A 155 -5.51 21.06 -0.19
N TYR A 156 -6.13 21.42 -1.32
CA TYR A 156 -7.09 20.53 -2.01
C TYR A 156 -6.41 19.28 -2.55
N LYS A 157 -5.24 19.43 -3.19
CA LYS A 157 -4.43 18.29 -3.65
C LYS A 157 -4.10 17.36 -2.47
N LEU A 158 -3.73 17.92 -1.32
CA LEU A 158 -3.41 17.13 -0.13
C LEU A 158 -4.64 16.41 0.42
N ALA A 159 -5.80 17.08 0.50
CA ALA A 159 -7.05 16.47 0.94
C ALA A 159 -7.52 15.34 0.01
N THR A 160 -7.45 15.54 -1.31
CA THR A 160 -7.76 14.47 -2.29
C THR A 160 -6.82 13.29 -2.12
N LYS A 161 -5.51 13.53 -1.96
CA LYS A 161 -4.53 12.48 -1.67
C LYS A 161 -4.88 11.72 -0.40
N HIS A 162 -5.25 12.44 0.66
CA HIS A 162 -5.64 11.85 1.94
C HIS A 162 -6.80 10.86 1.79
N VAL A 163 -7.89 11.29 1.14
CA VAL A 163 -9.08 10.43 0.93
C VAL A 163 -8.73 9.18 0.12
N VAL A 164 -8.07 9.37 -1.02
CA VAL A 164 -7.75 8.25 -1.93
C VAL A 164 -6.79 7.26 -1.27
N VAL A 165 -5.78 7.72 -0.54
CA VAL A 165 -4.86 6.85 0.20
C VAL A 165 -5.57 6.16 1.35
N ALA A 166 -6.37 6.87 2.13
CA ALA A 166 -7.12 6.29 3.26
C ALA A 166 -8.00 5.13 2.77
N VAL A 167 -8.79 5.33 1.71
CA VAL A 167 -9.64 4.29 1.12
C VAL A 167 -8.80 3.12 0.61
N SER A 168 -7.72 3.41 -0.14
CA SER A 168 -6.85 2.36 -0.69
C SER A 168 -6.19 1.52 0.39
N GLN A 169 -5.70 2.14 1.46
CA GLN A 169 -5.03 1.46 2.56
C GLN A 169 -6.04 0.74 3.48
N THR A 170 -7.26 1.25 3.66
CA THR A 170 -8.33 0.51 4.36
C THR A 170 -8.66 -0.78 3.63
N TYR A 171 -8.82 -0.74 2.30
CA TYR A 171 -9.09 -1.94 1.51
C TYR A 171 -7.95 -2.96 1.65
N ARG A 172 -6.69 -2.51 1.53
CA ARG A 172 -5.52 -3.39 1.70
C ARG A 172 -5.47 -4.02 3.09
N ALA A 173 -5.69 -3.23 4.13
CA ALA A 173 -5.69 -3.72 5.51
C ALA A 173 -6.83 -4.72 5.77
N TYR A 174 -8.02 -4.48 5.22
CA TYR A 174 -9.12 -5.44 5.24
C TYR A 174 -8.74 -6.74 4.53
N SER A 175 -8.21 -6.66 3.30
CA SER A 175 -7.77 -7.82 2.55
C SER A 175 -6.69 -8.61 3.28
N THR A 176 -5.71 -7.94 3.89
CA THR A 176 -4.69 -8.58 4.73
C THR A 176 -5.31 -9.24 5.96
N SER A 177 -6.29 -8.62 6.63
CA SER A 177 -6.96 -9.21 7.79
C SER A 177 -7.72 -10.51 7.48
N ALA A 178 -8.24 -10.61 6.26
CA ALA A 178 -8.96 -11.79 5.79
C ALA A 178 -8.05 -12.94 5.35
N LEU A 179 -6.80 -12.64 4.97
CA LEU A 179 -5.84 -13.62 4.43
C LEU A 179 -4.75 -14.01 5.43
N VAL A 180 -4.38 -13.11 6.34
CA VAL A 180 -3.22 -13.29 7.24
C VAL A 180 -3.69 -13.39 8.69
N GLY A 181 -3.38 -14.54 9.30
CA GLY A 181 -3.80 -14.88 10.67
C GLY A 181 -2.99 -14.24 11.79
N VAL A 182 -1.96 -13.46 11.45
CA VAL A 182 -1.07 -12.88 12.45
C VAL A 182 -1.65 -11.56 12.96
N SER A 183 -2.14 -11.56 14.20
CA SER A 183 -2.77 -10.40 14.84
C SER A 183 -1.85 -9.17 14.90
N SER A 184 -0.54 -9.37 15.05
CA SER A 184 0.44 -8.27 15.08
C SER A 184 0.53 -7.53 13.74
N ILE A 185 0.37 -8.23 12.60
CA ILE A 185 0.34 -7.61 11.26
C ILE A 185 -0.89 -6.70 11.13
N ASN A 186 -2.07 -7.21 11.53
CA ASN A 186 -3.32 -6.46 11.49
C ASN A 186 -3.29 -5.24 12.43
N ALA A 187 -2.71 -5.39 13.62
CA ALA A 187 -2.50 -4.31 14.57
C ALA A 187 -1.58 -3.22 13.99
N VAL A 188 -0.46 -3.58 13.38
CA VAL A 188 0.47 -2.61 12.74
C VAL A 188 -0.24 -1.84 11.61
N PHE A 189 -0.99 -2.53 10.74
CA PHE A 189 -1.78 -1.87 9.69
C PHE A 189 -2.78 -0.86 10.28
N SER A 190 -3.48 -1.26 11.34
CA SER A 190 -4.48 -0.44 12.01
C SER A 190 -3.86 0.77 12.70
N CYS A 191 -2.69 0.61 13.34
CA CYS A 191 -1.92 1.71 13.90
C CYS A 191 -1.42 2.68 12.83
N LEU A 192 -0.99 2.20 11.66
CA LEU A 192 -0.59 3.05 10.54
C LEU A 192 -1.78 3.86 9.99
N LEU A 193 -2.95 3.23 9.84
CA LEU A 193 -4.17 3.92 9.41
C LEU A 193 -4.64 4.94 10.44
N PHE A 194 -4.58 4.59 11.73
CA PHE A 194 -4.89 5.52 12.82
C PHE A 194 -3.95 6.73 12.80
N ALA A 195 -2.64 6.48 12.73
CA ALA A 195 -1.64 7.53 12.62
C ALA A 195 -1.89 8.40 11.37
N TYR A 196 -2.25 7.80 10.24
CA TYR A 196 -2.58 8.54 9.02
C TYR A 196 -3.78 9.46 9.23
N GLY A 197 -4.88 8.93 9.78
CA GLY A 197 -6.13 9.66 9.96
C GLY A 197 -6.12 10.70 11.08
N VAL A 198 -5.15 10.64 11.99
CA VAL A 198 -4.99 11.60 13.10
C VAL A 198 -3.83 12.56 12.88
N VAL A 199 -2.62 12.06 12.58
CA VAL A 199 -1.41 12.88 12.51
C VAL A 199 -1.44 13.84 11.32
N VAL A 200 -1.89 13.37 10.15
CA VAL A 200 -1.93 14.21 8.94
C VAL A 200 -2.92 15.37 9.11
N PRO A 201 -4.20 15.14 9.50
CA PRO A 201 -5.12 16.20 9.91
C PRO A 201 -4.63 17.07 11.06
N GLY A 202 -4.06 16.47 12.11
CA GLY A 202 -3.59 17.17 13.30
C GLY A 202 -2.49 18.18 12.96
N LEU A 203 -1.48 17.77 12.21
CA LEU A 203 -0.42 18.66 11.73
C LEU A 203 -0.98 19.76 10.81
N TRP A 204 -2.01 19.44 10.02
CA TRP A 204 -2.65 20.41 9.13
C TRP A 204 -3.45 21.48 9.90
N ARG A 205 -4.14 21.12 10.98
CA ARG A 205 -5.01 22.04 11.74
C ARG A 205 -4.31 22.75 12.90
N TYR A 206 -3.40 22.04 13.59
CA TYR A 206 -3.01 22.33 14.98
C TYR A 206 -1.54 22.67 15.14
N THR A 207 -1.08 23.64 14.37
CA THR A 207 0.28 24.14 14.52
C THR A 207 0.27 25.66 14.49
N HIS A 208 0.72 26.30 15.56
CA HIS A 208 1.13 27.72 15.58
C HIS A 208 2.37 27.99 14.69
N MET A 209 2.64 27.09 13.74
CA MET A 209 3.82 27.07 12.91
C MET A 209 3.59 27.92 11.66
N PRO A 210 4.66 28.49 11.10
CA PRO A 210 4.59 29.13 9.80
C PRO A 210 4.10 28.12 8.75
N LYS A 211 3.31 28.62 7.78
CA LYS A 211 2.66 27.81 6.72
C LYS A 211 3.62 26.84 6.02
N GLN A 212 4.88 27.23 5.82
CA GLN A 212 5.90 26.38 5.19
C GLN A 212 6.30 25.19 6.07
N ALA A 213 6.57 25.42 7.35
CA ALA A 213 6.93 24.36 8.30
C ALA A 213 5.78 23.36 8.44
N ARG A 214 4.54 23.86 8.56
CA ARG A 214 3.34 23.03 8.60
C ARG A 214 3.26 22.07 7.40
N ARG A 215 3.41 22.59 6.18
CA ARG A 215 3.41 21.79 4.94
C ARG A 215 4.53 20.75 4.93
N GLN A 216 5.72 21.11 5.42
CA GLN A 216 6.86 20.20 5.51
C GLN A 216 6.59 19.04 6.48
N TYR A 217 6.10 19.31 7.69
CA TYR A 217 5.79 18.25 8.65
C TYR A 217 4.67 17.33 8.17
N THR A 218 3.61 17.89 7.58
CA THR A 218 2.53 17.07 7.00
C THR A 218 3.05 16.18 5.86
N LEU A 219 3.96 16.69 5.02
CA LEU A 219 4.61 15.89 3.98
C LEU A 219 5.51 14.79 4.57
N ILE A 220 6.29 15.08 5.60
CA ILE A 220 7.13 14.08 6.28
C ILE A 220 6.27 12.95 6.84
N ALA A 221 5.21 13.29 7.59
CA ALA A 221 4.28 12.29 8.14
C ALA A 221 3.63 11.46 7.04
N THR A 222 3.15 12.10 5.97
CA THR A 222 2.53 11.42 4.81
C THR A 222 3.51 10.46 4.14
N ILE A 223 4.76 10.90 3.91
CA ILE A 223 5.80 10.08 3.29
C ILE A 223 6.15 8.89 4.19
N ALA A 224 6.39 9.11 5.47
CA ALA A 224 6.78 8.06 6.41
C ALA A 224 5.70 6.97 6.53
N ILE A 225 4.44 7.36 6.75
CA ILE A 225 3.34 6.43 6.92
C ILE A 225 3.05 5.68 5.62
N ASN A 226 3.01 6.36 4.47
CA ASN A 226 2.78 5.69 3.19
C ASN A 226 3.93 4.78 2.80
N TYR A 227 5.17 5.17 3.08
CA TYR A 227 6.33 4.32 2.85
C TYR A 227 6.29 3.06 3.73
N ALA A 228 5.92 3.21 5.01
CA ALA A 228 5.75 2.09 5.91
C ALA A 228 4.68 1.12 5.40
N ALA A 229 3.49 1.62 5.06
CA ALA A 229 2.36 0.79 4.61
C ALA A 229 2.60 0.12 3.25
N ASN A 230 3.30 0.77 2.31
CA ASN A 230 3.43 0.25 0.93
C ASN A 230 4.74 -0.50 0.68
N ILE A 231 5.79 -0.30 1.49
CA ILE A 231 7.10 -0.91 1.27
C ILE A 231 7.54 -1.71 2.49
N LEU A 232 7.66 -1.06 3.66
CA LEU A 232 8.24 -1.74 4.84
C LEU A 232 7.37 -2.90 5.33
N LEU A 233 6.06 -2.67 5.46
CA LEU A 233 5.13 -3.66 5.98
C LEU A 233 5.03 -4.88 5.03
N PRO A 234 4.76 -4.74 3.73
CA PRO A 234 4.80 -5.88 2.81
C PRO A 234 6.16 -6.61 2.78
N THR A 235 7.28 -5.88 2.87
CA THR A 235 8.61 -6.50 2.94
C THR A 235 8.76 -7.34 4.21
N TRP A 236 8.32 -6.83 5.36
CA TRP A 236 8.36 -7.56 6.62
C TRP A 236 7.47 -8.82 6.58
N ILE A 237 6.28 -8.71 6.00
CA ILE A 237 5.35 -9.84 5.90
C ILE A 237 5.89 -10.94 4.95
N LEU A 238 6.56 -10.58 3.85
CA LEU A 238 7.18 -11.55 2.92
C LEU A 238 8.51 -12.12 3.43
N ALA A 239 9.16 -11.49 4.40
CA ALA A 239 10.50 -11.87 4.86
C ALA A 239 10.64 -13.33 5.31
N PRO A 240 9.63 -14.04 5.87
CA PRO A 240 9.76 -15.47 6.18
C PRO A 240 9.71 -16.41 4.96
N TYR A 241 9.28 -15.91 3.79
CA TYR A 241 8.98 -16.71 2.61
C TYR A 241 9.92 -16.46 1.43
N TYR A 242 10.83 -15.48 1.52
CA TYR A 242 11.67 -15.05 0.39
C TYR A 242 12.63 -16.14 -0.11
N ASP A 243 13.11 -17.02 0.77
CA ASP A 243 14.09 -18.06 0.49
C ASP A 243 13.45 -19.45 0.34
N TYR A 244 12.12 -19.54 0.37
CA TYR A 244 11.37 -20.80 0.37
C TYR A 244 11.76 -21.74 -0.78
N PHE A 245 12.00 -21.20 -1.98
CA PHE A 245 12.36 -22.02 -3.14
C PHE A 245 13.84 -22.43 -3.19
N THR A 246 14.68 -21.81 -2.37
CA THR A 246 16.15 -22.03 -2.37
C THR A 246 16.64 -22.79 -1.14
N ARG A 247 15.83 -22.87 -0.09
CA ARG A 247 16.21 -23.51 1.16
C ARG A 247 16.22 -25.05 1.04
N PRO A 248 17.20 -25.74 1.65
CA PRO A 248 17.34 -27.18 1.52
C PRO A 248 16.21 -27.98 2.19
N ASP A 249 15.56 -27.41 3.19
CA ASP A 249 14.43 -27.96 3.95
C ASP A 249 13.05 -27.60 3.34
N ALA A 250 13.02 -27.02 2.14
CA ALA A 250 11.79 -26.56 1.49
C ALA A 250 10.76 -27.69 1.35
N GLY A 251 11.21 -28.91 1.03
CA GLY A 251 10.35 -30.09 0.95
C GLY A 251 9.66 -30.38 2.28
N THR A 252 10.42 -30.48 3.38
CA THR A 252 9.88 -30.71 4.72
C THR A 252 8.88 -29.64 5.15
N LEU A 253 9.16 -28.38 4.82
CA LEU A 253 8.24 -27.26 5.10
C LEU A 253 7.00 -27.27 4.21
N ALA A 254 7.11 -27.72 2.97
CA ALA A 254 5.98 -27.90 2.06
C ALA A 254 4.99 -28.96 2.59
N TYR A 255 5.52 -30.00 3.25
CA TYR A 255 4.74 -31.03 3.93
C TYR A 255 4.29 -30.63 5.35
N GLY A 256 4.65 -29.42 5.82
CA GLY A 256 4.10 -28.90 7.06
C GLY A 256 2.69 -28.36 6.84
N ASP A 257 1.74 -28.85 7.63
CA ASP A 257 0.29 -28.57 7.55
C ASP A 257 -0.07 -27.07 7.45
N THR A 258 0.75 -26.21 8.04
CA THR A 258 0.46 -24.77 8.15
C THR A 258 1.39 -23.88 7.32
N PHE A 259 2.65 -24.25 7.12
CA PHE A 259 3.64 -23.34 6.55
C PHE A 259 3.29 -22.95 5.10
N TYR A 260 3.01 -23.93 4.25
CA TYR A 260 2.67 -23.69 2.85
C TYR A 260 1.33 -22.96 2.68
N PRO A 261 0.20 -23.39 3.28
CA PRO A 261 -1.07 -22.67 3.13
C PRO A 261 -1.06 -21.25 3.69
N ILE A 262 -0.36 -21.00 4.81
CA ILE A 262 -0.17 -19.64 5.34
C ILE A 262 0.67 -18.84 4.36
N GLY A 263 1.75 -19.41 3.79
CA GLY A 263 2.59 -18.76 2.79
C GLY A 263 1.82 -18.35 1.54
N VAL A 264 0.93 -19.21 1.03
CA VAL A 264 0.03 -18.88 -0.06
C VAL A 264 -0.81 -17.65 0.30
N SER A 265 -1.48 -17.67 1.46
CA SER A 265 -2.37 -16.59 1.88
C SER A 265 -1.61 -15.27 2.12
N VAL A 266 -0.40 -15.34 2.67
CA VAL A 266 0.54 -14.22 2.82
C VAL A 266 0.91 -13.63 1.46
N CYS A 267 1.32 -14.45 0.50
CA CYS A 267 1.64 -14.00 -0.84
C CYS A 267 0.43 -13.33 -1.51
N GLN A 268 -0.78 -13.87 -1.35
CA GLN A 268 -2.01 -13.27 -1.87
C GLN A 268 -2.34 -11.90 -1.26
N SER A 269 -1.95 -11.65 -0.02
CA SER A 269 -2.18 -10.37 0.62
C SER A 269 -1.29 -9.23 0.08
N ILE A 270 -0.25 -9.58 -0.68
CA ILE A 270 0.81 -8.65 -1.12
C ILE A 270 0.94 -8.60 -2.64
N LEU A 271 0.85 -9.75 -3.32
CA LEU A 271 0.84 -9.84 -4.78
C LEU A 271 -0.49 -9.31 -5.34
N ALA A 272 -0.49 -8.88 -6.60
CA ALA A 272 -1.69 -8.38 -7.25
C ALA A 272 -2.56 -9.55 -7.68
N THR A 273 -3.62 -9.82 -6.93
CA THR A 273 -4.58 -10.90 -7.23
C THR A 273 -5.77 -10.43 -8.07
N SER A 274 -5.98 -9.11 -8.14
CA SER A 274 -7.06 -8.50 -8.91
C SER A 274 -6.62 -7.20 -9.60
N ALA A 275 -7.42 -6.73 -10.57
CA ALA A 275 -7.22 -5.42 -11.18
C ALA A 275 -7.28 -4.30 -10.14
N LEU A 276 -8.14 -4.45 -9.12
CA LEU A 276 -8.27 -3.48 -8.04
C LEU A 276 -6.97 -3.39 -7.23
N ASP A 277 -6.36 -4.51 -6.85
CA ASP A 277 -5.09 -4.52 -6.10
C ASP A 277 -3.97 -3.82 -6.87
N LEU A 278 -3.91 -4.07 -8.19
CA LEU A 278 -2.93 -3.45 -9.07
C LEU A 278 -3.13 -1.93 -9.20
N VAL A 279 -4.39 -1.48 -9.37
CA VAL A 279 -4.73 -0.06 -9.43
C VAL A 279 -4.42 0.64 -8.11
N LEU A 280 -4.81 0.07 -6.97
CA LEU A 280 -4.56 0.66 -5.66
C LEU A 280 -3.05 0.74 -5.38
N SER A 281 -2.29 -0.31 -5.72
CA SER A 281 -0.82 -0.30 -5.63
C SER A 281 -0.21 0.80 -6.51
N CYS A 282 -0.67 0.95 -7.75
CA CYS A 282 -0.20 2.01 -8.64
C CYS A 282 -0.47 3.40 -8.05
N ILE A 283 -1.70 3.65 -7.58
CA ILE A 283 -2.11 4.92 -6.97
C ILE A 283 -1.23 5.26 -5.77
N THR A 284 -1.03 4.32 -4.85
CA THR A 284 -0.29 4.58 -3.61
C THR A 284 1.19 4.85 -3.88
N HIS A 285 1.81 4.11 -4.81
CA HIS A 285 3.21 4.34 -5.20
C HIS A 285 3.40 5.67 -5.94
N VAL A 286 2.49 6.03 -6.86
CA VAL A 286 2.53 7.35 -7.52
C VAL A 286 2.36 8.49 -6.51
N PHE A 287 1.48 8.32 -5.52
CA PHE A 287 1.27 9.33 -4.50
C PHE A 287 2.45 9.47 -3.55
N LEU A 288 3.08 8.35 -3.16
CA LEU A 288 4.32 8.36 -2.39
C LEU A 288 5.45 9.06 -3.16
N MET A 289 5.64 8.74 -4.44
CA MET A 289 6.63 9.38 -5.30
C MET A 289 6.39 10.90 -5.45
N THR A 290 5.14 11.31 -5.68
CA THR A 290 4.83 12.74 -5.79
C THR A 290 4.96 13.46 -4.45
N ALA A 291 4.66 12.82 -3.32
CA ALA A 291 4.86 13.39 -1.99
C ALA A 291 6.36 13.61 -1.70
N MET A 292 7.22 12.64 -2.01
CA MET A 292 8.68 12.81 -1.90
C MET A 292 9.21 13.95 -2.78
N SER A 293 8.72 14.05 -4.02
CA SER A 293 9.07 15.16 -4.91
C SER A 293 8.57 16.52 -4.39
N ASP A 294 7.38 16.57 -3.81
CA ASP A 294 6.79 17.77 -3.22
C ASP A 294 7.63 18.21 -1.99
N PHE A 295 8.04 17.27 -1.14
CA PHE A 295 8.89 17.53 0.01
C PHE A 295 10.25 18.10 -0.38
N LEU A 296 10.96 17.50 -1.35
CA LEU A 296 12.25 18.04 -1.81
C LEU A 296 12.13 19.47 -2.36
N ARG A 297 11.05 19.77 -3.10
CA ARG A 297 10.78 21.13 -3.58
C ARG A 297 10.53 22.10 -2.42
N SER A 298 9.84 21.65 -1.38
CA SER A 298 9.58 22.48 -0.18
C SER A 298 10.86 22.90 0.55
N LEU A 299 11.96 22.14 0.42
CA LEU A 299 13.28 22.48 0.97
C LEU A 299 14.05 23.49 0.11
N GLU A 300 13.70 23.60 -1.18
CA GLU A 300 14.31 24.51 -2.15
C GLU A 300 13.64 25.89 -2.17
N LEU A 301 12.42 26.01 -1.63
CA LEU A 301 11.72 27.29 -1.55
C LEU A 301 12.47 28.25 -0.60
N PRO A 302 12.81 29.47 -1.05
CA PRO A 302 13.40 30.46 -0.17
C PRO A 302 12.44 30.78 0.99
N PRO A 303 12.95 30.96 2.22
CA PRO A 303 12.12 31.42 3.33
C PRO A 303 11.47 32.73 2.88
N SER A 304 10.15 32.76 2.95
CA SER A 304 9.27 33.79 2.40
C SER A 304 9.85 35.21 2.47
N THR A 305 10.57 35.64 1.43
CA THR A 305 10.76 37.06 1.13
C THR A 305 9.40 37.54 0.66
N ARG A 306 8.60 38.01 1.62
CA ARG A 306 7.41 38.88 1.51
C ARG A 306 6.99 39.12 0.06
N ARG A 307 6.48 38.09 -0.62
CA ARG A 307 6.20 38.21 -2.05
C ARG A 307 4.84 38.88 -2.17
N VAL A 308 4.93 40.18 -2.45
CA VAL A 308 3.91 41.07 -2.99
C VAL A 308 2.74 40.27 -3.51
N SER A 309 1.59 40.43 -2.85
CA SER A 309 0.30 39.99 -3.34
C SER A 309 0.19 40.40 -4.80
N SER A 310 0.41 39.47 -5.72
CA SER A 310 -0.08 39.62 -7.07
C SER A 310 -1.59 39.57 -6.94
N SER A 311 -2.19 40.76 -6.85
CA SER A 311 -3.59 41.03 -7.15
C SER A 311 -3.83 40.61 -8.60
N VAL A 312 -3.90 39.31 -8.84
CA VAL A 312 -4.58 38.80 -10.02
C VAL A 312 -6.00 39.32 -9.86
N ALA A 313 -6.40 40.18 -10.81
CA ALA A 313 -7.70 40.81 -10.88
C ALA A 313 -8.78 39.73 -10.79
N SER A 314 -9.21 39.49 -9.55
CA SER A 314 -10.36 38.66 -9.28
C SER A 314 -11.54 39.48 -9.79
N GLY A 315 -12.13 39.03 -10.90
CA GLY A 315 -13.46 39.48 -11.31
C GLY A 315 -14.35 39.53 -10.06
N SER A 316 -15.02 40.66 -9.88
CA SER A 316 -15.80 41.00 -8.68
C SER A 316 -16.99 40.06 -8.53
N LEU A 317 -16.75 38.85 -8.03
CA LEU A 317 -17.80 38.03 -7.45
C LEU A 317 -18.40 38.83 -6.28
N PRO A 318 -19.74 38.97 -6.19
CA PRO A 318 -20.39 39.76 -5.17
C PRO A 318 -19.92 39.31 -3.77
N SER A 319 -19.52 40.28 -2.93
CA SER A 319 -18.86 40.07 -1.62
C SER A 319 -19.57 39.07 -0.71
N LYS A 320 -20.92 39.02 -0.78
CA LYS A 320 -21.77 38.07 -0.05
C LYS A 320 -21.53 36.61 -0.48
N CYS A 321 -21.43 36.34 -1.78
CA CYS A 321 -21.19 35.00 -2.31
C CYS A 321 -19.81 34.45 -1.88
N ARG A 322 -18.79 35.32 -1.87
CA ARG A 322 -17.44 34.97 -1.42
C ARG A 322 -17.41 34.63 0.07
N MET A 323 -18.12 35.38 0.92
CA MET A 323 -18.18 35.10 2.36
C MET A 323 -18.89 33.76 2.64
N THR A 324 -20.05 33.52 2.02
CA THR A 324 -20.76 32.24 2.12
C THR A 324 -19.91 31.07 1.64
N LEU A 325 -19.23 31.20 0.50
CA LEU A 325 -18.35 30.16 -0.02
C LEU A 325 -17.19 29.86 0.92
N THR A 326 -16.55 30.88 1.51
CA THR A 326 -15.46 30.66 2.49
C THR A 326 -15.94 29.95 3.75
N HIS A 327 -17.14 30.27 4.24
CA HIS A 327 -17.73 29.56 5.38
C HIS A 327 -18.06 28.10 5.05
N LEU A 328 -18.62 27.84 3.86
CA LEU A 328 -18.90 26.48 3.39
C LEU A 328 -17.62 25.65 3.26
N VAL A 329 -16.57 26.20 2.66
CA VAL A 329 -15.27 25.52 2.53
C VAL A 329 -14.66 25.24 3.91
N HIS A 330 -14.70 26.20 4.84
CA HIS A 330 -14.17 25.98 6.19
C HIS A 330 -14.96 24.88 6.92
N ARG A 331 -16.30 24.89 6.82
CA ARG A 331 -17.15 23.84 7.41
C ARG A 331 -16.86 22.47 6.80
N ALA A 332 -16.71 22.38 5.47
CA ALA A 332 -16.38 21.14 4.77
C ALA A 332 -15.01 20.60 5.18
N VAL A 333 -13.99 21.46 5.29
CA VAL A 333 -12.65 21.07 5.74
C VAL A 333 -12.69 20.58 7.19
N PHE A 334 -13.41 21.28 8.08
CA PHE A 334 -13.59 20.83 9.46
C PHE A 334 -14.30 19.47 9.56
N ALA A 335 -15.40 19.30 8.82
CA ALA A 335 -16.11 18.03 8.74
C ALA A 335 -15.21 16.90 8.22
N GLY A 336 -14.38 17.16 7.20
CA GLY A 336 -13.42 16.21 6.67
C GLY A 336 -12.39 15.74 7.71
N TYR A 337 -11.94 16.63 8.61
CA TYR A 337 -11.06 16.24 9.71
C TYR A 337 -11.75 15.36 10.74
N VAL A 338 -12.95 15.77 11.17
CA VAL A 338 -13.74 14.98 12.14
C VAL A 338 -13.98 13.59 11.56
N PHE A 339 -14.39 13.51 10.30
CA PHE A 339 -14.57 12.23 9.61
C PHE A 339 -13.28 11.41 9.55
N SER A 340 -12.12 12.03 9.26
CA SER A 340 -10.82 11.34 9.24
C SER A 340 -10.44 10.77 10.61
N VAL A 341 -10.68 11.50 11.69
CA VAL A 341 -10.39 11.01 13.06
C VAL A 341 -11.35 9.90 13.46
N LEU A 342 -12.64 10.04 13.16
CA LEU A 342 -13.64 9.00 13.42
C LEU A 342 -13.34 7.73 12.63
N TRP A 343 -12.95 7.85 11.37
CA TRP A 343 -12.49 6.73 10.54
C TRP A 343 -11.26 6.05 11.18
N ALA A 344 -10.25 6.81 11.59
CA ALA A 344 -9.06 6.29 12.26
C ALA A 344 -9.39 5.52 13.55
N LEU A 345 -10.27 6.06 14.39
CA LEU A 345 -10.77 5.36 15.59
C LEU A 345 -11.53 4.09 15.21
N GLY A 346 -12.36 4.16 14.17
CA GLY A 346 -13.06 3.03 13.59
C GLY A 346 -12.10 1.90 13.20
N MET A 347 -10.96 2.21 12.59
CA MET A 347 -9.95 1.19 12.23
C MET A 347 -9.41 0.44 13.46
N ILE A 348 -9.15 1.15 14.57
CA ILE A 348 -8.69 0.51 15.82
C ILE A 348 -9.80 -0.34 16.43
N VAL A 349 -11.04 0.15 16.44
CA VAL A 349 -12.20 -0.61 16.94
C VAL A 349 -12.41 -1.86 16.10
N LEU A 350 -12.38 -1.77 14.77
CA LEU A 350 -12.52 -2.93 13.88
C LEU A 350 -11.43 -3.97 14.14
N ASN A 351 -10.17 -3.56 14.24
CA ASN A 351 -9.08 -4.46 14.56
C ASN A 351 -9.22 -5.10 15.95
N TYR A 352 -9.60 -4.31 16.95
CA TYR A 352 -9.84 -4.82 18.30
C TYR A 352 -11.00 -5.83 18.33
N THR A 353 -12.12 -5.51 17.69
CA THR A 353 -13.27 -6.43 17.61
C THR A 353 -12.89 -7.72 16.90
N ALA A 354 -12.16 -7.66 15.79
CA ALA A 354 -11.69 -8.84 15.08
C ALA A 354 -10.74 -9.68 15.95
N TRP A 355 -9.78 -9.05 16.64
CA TRP A 355 -8.85 -9.74 17.53
C TRP A 355 -9.53 -10.33 18.78
N ALA A 356 -10.54 -9.65 19.32
CA ALA A 356 -11.29 -10.10 20.49
C ALA A 356 -12.27 -11.25 20.20
N HIS A 357 -12.41 -11.68 18.95
CA HIS A 357 -13.21 -12.86 18.62
C HIS A 357 -12.63 -14.09 19.32
N PRO A 358 -13.51 -14.97 19.85
CA PRO A 358 -13.05 -16.19 20.49
C PRO A 358 -12.27 -17.06 19.49
N PRO A 359 -11.33 -17.89 19.98
CA PRO A 359 -10.64 -18.83 19.14
C PRO A 359 -11.65 -19.78 18.49
N CYS A 360 -11.38 -20.16 17.25
CA CYS A 360 -12.16 -21.15 16.53
C CYS A 360 -12.26 -22.48 17.30
N THR A 361 -13.29 -23.26 17.00
CA THR A 361 -13.45 -24.61 17.55
C THR A 361 -12.23 -25.50 17.23
N ARG A 362 -12.11 -26.63 17.94
CA ARG A 362 -11.03 -27.60 17.73
C ARG A 362 -10.84 -27.92 16.24
N GLY A 363 -9.59 -28.02 15.83
CA GLY A 363 -9.19 -28.33 14.46
C GLY A 363 -8.71 -27.13 13.63
N CYS A 364 -9.01 -25.89 14.03
CA CYS A 364 -8.45 -24.75 13.30
C CYS A 364 -6.97 -24.55 13.62
N LEU A 365 -6.09 -24.92 12.69
CA LEU A 365 -4.64 -24.81 12.83
C LEU A 365 -4.12 -23.41 12.47
N ALA A 366 -4.85 -22.67 11.62
CA ALA A 366 -4.50 -21.31 11.23
C ALA A 366 -5.75 -20.41 11.16
N GLN A 367 -6.04 -19.69 12.24
CA GLN A 367 -7.16 -18.76 12.32
C GLN A 367 -6.80 -17.39 11.72
N THR A 368 -7.75 -16.77 11.02
CA THR A 368 -7.69 -15.38 10.55
C THR A 368 -8.69 -14.50 11.28
N TYR A 369 -8.52 -13.19 11.15
CA TYR A 369 -9.33 -12.20 11.87
C TYR A 369 -9.88 -11.15 10.89
N PRO A 370 -10.76 -11.53 9.95
CA PRO A 370 -11.34 -10.58 9.02
C PRO A 370 -12.13 -9.53 9.78
N TRP A 371 -12.08 -8.28 9.34
CA TRP A 371 -12.98 -7.28 9.90
C TRP A 371 -14.42 -7.56 9.46
N LEU A 372 -15.38 -7.19 10.31
CA LEU A 372 -16.82 -7.26 10.01
C LEU A 372 -17.39 -8.67 9.80
N THR A 373 -16.64 -9.74 10.13
CA THR A 373 -17.21 -11.08 10.24
C THR A 373 -17.47 -11.43 11.70
N GLY A 374 -18.59 -12.09 11.96
CA GLY A 374 -18.90 -12.72 13.25
C GLY A 374 -18.65 -14.23 13.26
N LYS A 375 -18.23 -14.80 12.12
CA LYS A 375 -17.98 -16.24 11.96
C LYS A 375 -16.52 -16.57 12.24
N CYS A 376 -16.24 -17.81 12.63
CA CYS A 376 -14.87 -18.32 12.70
C CYS A 376 -14.28 -18.36 11.27
N ALA A 377 -13.12 -17.75 11.08
CA ALA A 377 -12.42 -17.74 9.81
C ALA A 377 -11.13 -18.55 9.92
N CYS A 378 -11.08 -19.73 9.30
CA CYS A 378 -9.96 -20.64 9.41
C CYS A 378 -9.34 -20.93 8.04
N THR A 379 -8.04 -20.69 7.89
CA THR A 379 -7.28 -20.95 6.65
C THR A 379 -6.89 -22.41 6.52
N VAL A 380 -6.50 -23.04 7.64
CA VAL A 380 -6.12 -24.46 7.70
C VAL A 380 -6.97 -25.14 8.75
N LEU A 381 -7.83 -26.05 8.31
CA LEU A 381 -8.72 -26.79 9.18
C LEU A 381 -8.36 -28.28 9.16
N GLU A 382 -8.09 -28.83 10.32
CA GLU A 382 -8.06 -30.26 10.58
C GLU A 382 -9.40 -30.72 11.14
N THR A 383 -9.92 -31.81 10.61
CA THR A 383 -11.17 -32.43 11.04
C THR A 383 -11.01 -33.94 11.14
N THR A 384 -11.64 -34.51 12.15
CA THR A 384 -11.67 -35.96 12.39
C THR A 384 -13.08 -36.49 12.23
N CYS A 385 -13.21 -37.78 11.95
CA CYS A 385 -14.52 -38.43 11.94
C CYS A 385 -15.13 -38.50 13.34
N ASP A 386 -16.46 -38.45 13.42
CA ASP A 386 -17.17 -38.60 14.67
C ASP A 386 -16.89 -39.97 15.28
N SER A 387 -16.56 -40.02 16.58
CA SER A 387 -16.32 -41.26 17.30
C SER A 387 -17.53 -42.18 17.36
N VAL A 388 -18.74 -41.65 17.22
CA VAL A 388 -19.99 -42.43 17.33
C VAL A 388 -20.38 -43.04 15.99
N ASN A 389 -20.50 -42.21 14.95
CA ASN A 389 -20.95 -42.67 13.64
C ASN A 389 -19.82 -43.04 12.69
N GLY A 390 -18.56 -42.73 13.02
CA GLY A 390 -17.40 -42.97 12.16
C GLY A 390 -17.39 -42.15 10.87
N THR A 391 -18.32 -41.20 10.72
CA THR A 391 -18.52 -40.40 9.51
C THR A 391 -17.87 -39.02 9.64
N LEU A 392 -17.43 -38.48 8.51
CA LEU A 392 -16.87 -37.15 8.44
C LEU A 392 -18.00 -36.11 8.47
N LEU A 393 -18.00 -35.27 9.50
CA LEU A 393 -18.88 -34.10 9.59
C LEU A 393 -18.06 -32.83 9.38
N LEU A 394 -18.10 -32.31 8.16
CA LEU A 394 -17.53 -30.99 7.86
C LEU A 394 -18.28 -29.92 8.67
N PRO A 395 -17.60 -28.85 9.12
CA PRO A 395 -18.24 -27.81 9.88
C PRO A 395 -19.43 -27.22 9.11
N PRO A 396 -20.58 -26.98 9.79
CA PRO A 396 -21.69 -26.27 9.19
C PRO A 396 -21.24 -24.93 8.61
N THR A 397 -21.79 -24.54 7.46
CA THR A 397 -21.51 -23.24 6.82
C THR A 397 -21.91 -22.03 7.67
N ASP A 398 -22.71 -22.26 8.71
CA ASP A 398 -23.16 -21.25 9.65
C ASP A 398 -22.11 -20.93 10.73
N SER A 399 -21.24 -21.89 11.07
CA SER A 399 -20.19 -21.70 12.09
C SER A 399 -18.85 -21.28 11.49
N LEU A 400 -18.55 -21.71 10.25
CA LEU A 400 -17.29 -21.44 9.56
C LEU A 400 -17.47 -20.48 8.37
N GLU A 401 -16.59 -19.49 8.25
CA GLU A 401 -16.44 -18.68 7.05
C GLU A 401 -15.78 -19.51 5.94
N VAL A 402 -16.63 -20.15 5.14
CA VAL A 402 -16.26 -21.08 4.05
C VAL A 402 -15.23 -20.48 3.08
N ARG A 403 -15.26 -19.16 2.87
CA ARG A 403 -14.31 -18.46 1.98
C ARG A 403 -12.90 -18.37 2.55
N SER A 404 -12.73 -18.48 3.87
CA SER A 404 -11.41 -18.43 4.50
C SER A 404 -10.68 -19.76 4.41
N LEU A 405 -11.37 -20.88 4.18
CA LEU A 405 -10.77 -22.20 4.13
C LEU A 405 -9.95 -22.39 2.84
N VAL A 406 -8.65 -22.59 3.02
CA VAL A 406 -7.67 -22.79 1.94
C VAL A 406 -7.11 -24.20 1.94
N PHE A 407 -6.97 -24.82 3.12
CA PHE A 407 -6.44 -26.17 3.28
C PHE A 407 -7.29 -26.96 4.25
N LEU A 408 -7.68 -28.17 3.85
CA LEU A 408 -8.48 -29.09 4.66
C LEU A 408 -7.68 -30.36 4.91
N ILE A 409 -7.59 -30.76 6.18
CA ILE A 409 -6.93 -31.98 6.62
C ILE A 409 -8.00 -32.86 7.25
N ILE A 410 -8.15 -34.08 6.72
CA ILE A 410 -9.05 -35.11 7.25
C ILE A 410 -8.17 -36.17 7.90
N SER A 411 -8.21 -36.26 9.22
CA SER A 411 -7.38 -37.19 9.98
C SER A 411 -8.21 -38.23 10.73
N HIS A 412 -7.63 -39.42 10.92
CA HIS A 412 -8.16 -40.45 11.81
C HIS A 412 -9.59 -40.90 11.50
N CYS A 413 -9.91 -41.07 10.22
CA CYS A 413 -11.21 -41.53 9.75
C CYS A 413 -11.15 -42.99 9.28
N PRO A 414 -11.58 -43.98 10.08
CA PRO A 414 -11.54 -45.39 9.68
C PRO A 414 -12.61 -45.77 8.63
N HIS A 415 -13.60 -44.91 8.41
CA HIS A 415 -14.70 -45.12 7.45
C HIS A 415 -14.99 -43.84 6.66
N LEU A 416 -13.97 -43.28 6.00
CA LEU A 416 -14.10 -42.01 5.29
C LEU A 416 -14.91 -42.17 3.99
N VAL A 417 -16.07 -41.52 3.96
CA VAL A 417 -16.88 -41.27 2.77
C VAL A 417 -16.79 -39.78 2.48
N MET A 418 -16.31 -39.39 1.29
CA MET A 418 -16.16 -37.98 0.94
C MET A 418 -17.53 -37.32 0.71
N PRO A 419 -17.92 -36.31 1.49
CA PRO A 419 -19.25 -35.71 1.38
C PRO A 419 -19.33 -34.69 0.22
N PRO A 420 -20.49 -34.55 -0.46
CA PRO A 420 -20.70 -33.52 -1.49
C PRO A 420 -20.54 -32.08 -0.99
N SER A 421 -20.70 -31.85 0.32
CA SER A 421 -20.51 -30.54 0.95
C SER A 421 -19.07 -30.01 0.84
N LEU A 422 -18.08 -30.84 0.45
CA LEU A 422 -16.74 -30.40 0.08
C LEU A 422 -16.77 -29.28 -0.97
N GLN A 423 -17.72 -29.32 -1.90
CA GLN A 423 -17.86 -28.35 -2.99
C GLN A 423 -18.20 -26.94 -2.51
N ALA A 424 -18.67 -26.77 -1.26
CA ALA A 424 -18.90 -25.46 -0.67
C ALA A 424 -17.59 -24.66 -0.53
N PHE A 425 -16.46 -25.33 -0.33
CA PHE A 425 -15.16 -24.71 -0.08
C PHE A 425 -14.45 -24.27 -1.38
N THR A 426 -15.09 -23.37 -2.14
CA THR A 426 -14.59 -22.87 -3.44
C THR A 426 -13.20 -22.24 -3.44
N ASN A 427 -12.65 -21.91 -2.25
CA ASN A 427 -11.29 -21.40 -2.08
C ASN A 427 -10.26 -22.45 -1.68
N LEU A 428 -10.67 -23.73 -1.56
CA LEU A 428 -9.79 -24.84 -1.21
C LEU A 428 -8.73 -25.05 -2.29
N ILE A 429 -7.48 -25.06 -1.86
CA ILE A 429 -6.29 -25.27 -2.71
C ILE A 429 -5.77 -26.69 -2.55
N GLY A 430 -5.84 -27.23 -1.34
CA GLY A 430 -5.36 -28.56 -1.07
C GLY A 430 -6.20 -29.30 -0.05
N LEU A 431 -6.19 -30.62 -0.22
CA LEU A 431 -6.82 -31.57 0.68
C LEU A 431 -5.77 -32.56 1.14
N GLU A 432 -5.71 -32.83 2.43
CA GLU A 432 -4.91 -33.91 3.00
C GLU A 432 -5.81 -34.93 3.66
N ILE A 433 -5.54 -36.21 3.40
CA ILE A 433 -6.17 -37.34 4.08
C ILE A 433 -5.05 -38.09 4.79
N PHE A 434 -5.09 -38.09 6.12
CA PHE A 434 -4.06 -38.66 6.96
C PHE A 434 -4.60 -39.81 7.82
N ASN A 435 -3.89 -40.94 7.84
CA ASN A 435 -4.16 -42.07 8.73
C ASN A 435 -5.65 -42.48 8.75
N SER A 436 -6.20 -42.70 7.57
CA SER A 436 -7.64 -42.91 7.35
C SER A 436 -7.87 -44.06 6.36
N THR A 437 -9.09 -44.59 6.31
CA THR A 437 -9.52 -45.54 5.28
C THR A 437 -10.60 -44.89 4.44
N LEU A 438 -10.26 -44.56 3.20
CA LEU A 438 -11.17 -43.99 2.21
C LEU A 438 -12.02 -45.11 1.59
N LEU A 439 -13.29 -45.15 1.99
CA LEU A 439 -14.29 -46.11 1.49
C LEU A 439 -14.88 -45.69 0.15
N SER A 440 -15.19 -44.40 0.01
CA SER A 440 -15.70 -43.87 -1.25
C SER A 440 -15.42 -42.38 -1.40
N TRP A 441 -15.08 -42.00 -2.63
CA TRP A 441 -15.04 -40.62 -3.10
C TRP A 441 -15.66 -40.60 -4.50
N ASP A 442 -16.98 -40.57 -4.51
CA ASP A 442 -17.76 -40.65 -5.73
C ASP A 442 -17.73 -39.36 -6.56
N ALA A 443 -18.32 -39.42 -7.76
CA ALA A 443 -18.43 -38.27 -8.65
C ALA A 443 -19.40 -37.18 -8.13
N THR A 444 -20.24 -37.46 -7.12
CA THR A 444 -21.12 -36.44 -6.52
C THR A 444 -20.34 -35.49 -5.63
N ALA A 445 -19.25 -35.96 -5.00
CA ALA A 445 -18.29 -35.15 -4.26
C ALA A 445 -17.08 -34.72 -5.10
N ASN A 446 -17.30 -34.36 -6.36
CA ASN A 446 -16.20 -33.99 -7.27
C ASN A 446 -15.56 -32.63 -6.96
N ILE A 447 -14.30 -32.47 -7.40
CA ILE A 447 -13.50 -31.26 -7.22
C ILE A 447 -13.69 -30.20 -8.31
N ALA A 448 -14.47 -30.44 -9.37
CA ALA A 448 -14.56 -29.52 -10.51
C ALA A 448 -15.02 -28.08 -10.14
N PRO A 449 -15.92 -27.86 -9.15
CA PRO A 449 -16.26 -26.51 -8.67
C PRO A 449 -15.11 -25.78 -7.95
N LEU A 450 -14.09 -26.51 -7.51
CA LEU A 450 -12.96 -25.98 -6.74
C LEU A 450 -11.91 -25.40 -7.69
N THR A 451 -12.19 -24.23 -8.26
CA THR A 451 -11.36 -23.55 -9.27
C THR A 451 -9.88 -23.31 -8.89
N ARG A 452 -9.51 -23.46 -7.62
CA ARG A 452 -8.14 -23.28 -7.12
C ARG A 452 -7.48 -24.58 -6.66
N PHE A 453 -8.22 -25.68 -6.72
CA PHE A 453 -7.76 -26.95 -6.21
C PHE A 453 -6.54 -27.40 -7.00
N SER A 454 -5.44 -27.61 -6.29
CA SER A 454 -4.13 -27.87 -6.89
C SER A 454 -3.62 -29.25 -6.54
N TYR A 455 -3.91 -29.78 -5.34
CA TYR A 455 -3.40 -31.09 -4.95
C TYR A 455 -4.26 -31.78 -3.89
N ALA A 456 -4.24 -33.11 -3.92
CA ALA A 456 -4.68 -33.96 -2.83
C ALA A 456 -3.49 -34.77 -2.32
N GLN A 457 -3.30 -34.85 -1.02
CA GLN A 457 -2.31 -35.71 -0.38
C GLN A 457 -3.01 -36.82 0.39
N MET A 458 -2.55 -38.05 0.21
CA MET A 458 -3.07 -39.23 0.90
C MET A 458 -1.90 -39.89 1.61
N VAL A 459 -1.82 -39.69 2.91
CA VAL A 459 -0.68 -40.10 3.74
C VAL A 459 -1.16 -41.17 4.71
N ARG A 460 -0.55 -42.35 4.68
CA ARG A 460 -1.00 -43.52 5.48
C ARG A 460 -2.49 -43.80 5.33
N THR A 461 -3.01 -43.63 4.11
CA THR A 461 -4.42 -43.80 3.80
C THR A 461 -4.63 -45.12 3.06
N ASN A 462 -5.55 -45.95 3.55
CA ASN A 462 -6.02 -47.13 2.83
C ASN A 462 -7.18 -46.72 1.91
N MET A 463 -7.23 -47.25 0.69
CA MET A 463 -8.28 -46.95 -0.29
C MET A 463 -8.90 -48.25 -0.75
N THR A 464 -10.23 -48.35 -0.66
CA THR A 464 -10.97 -49.50 -1.21
C THR A 464 -11.12 -49.40 -2.72
N ASP A 465 -11.30 -48.18 -3.24
CA ASP A 465 -11.50 -47.87 -4.64
C ASP A 465 -10.75 -46.60 -5.06
N LEU A 466 -10.64 -46.38 -6.38
CA LEU A 466 -10.08 -45.15 -6.95
C LEU A 466 -11.00 -43.95 -6.64
N PRO A 467 -10.48 -42.80 -6.17
CA PRO A 467 -11.30 -41.64 -5.81
C PRO A 467 -11.82 -40.90 -7.05
N LEU A 468 -12.91 -41.39 -7.64
CA LEU A 468 -13.49 -40.85 -8.89
C LEU A 468 -13.80 -39.35 -8.82
N GLY A 469 -14.22 -38.83 -7.67
CA GLY A 469 -14.47 -37.39 -7.48
C GLY A 469 -13.24 -36.51 -7.69
N LEU A 470 -12.02 -37.06 -7.55
CA LEU A 470 -10.77 -36.36 -7.84
C LEU A 470 -10.48 -36.28 -9.36
N PHE A 471 -11.05 -37.17 -10.16
CA PHE A 471 -10.74 -37.33 -11.58
C PHE A 471 -11.80 -36.74 -12.53
N VAL A 472 -12.94 -36.30 -12.00
CA VAL A 472 -13.95 -35.58 -12.80
C VAL A 472 -13.31 -34.31 -13.36
N ASP A 473 -13.29 -34.20 -14.69
CA ASP A 473 -12.67 -33.10 -15.45
C ASP A 473 -11.17 -32.89 -15.17
N ALA A 474 -10.47 -33.91 -14.68
CA ALA A 474 -9.01 -33.82 -14.51
C ALA A 474 -8.34 -33.60 -15.89
N PRO A 475 -7.50 -32.56 -16.04
CA PRO A 475 -6.76 -32.36 -17.28
C PRO A 475 -5.90 -33.60 -17.55
N SER A 476 -5.77 -34.00 -18.82
CA SER A 476 -5.10 -35.24 -19.27
C SER A 476 -3.61 -35.35 -18.90
N THR A 477 -3.08 -34.44 -18.10
CA THR A 477 -1.69 -34.34 -17.62
C THR A 477 -1.50 -34.79 -16.17
N SER A 478 -2.48 -35.43 -15.51
CA SER A 478 -2.32 -35.96 -14.15
C SER A 478 -1.20 -37.02 -14.10
N ARG A 479 -0.01 -36.63 -13.64
CA ARG A 479 1.12 -37.53 -13.43
C ARG A 479 1.05 -38.07 -12.00
N SER A 480 0.72 -39.36 -11.86
CA SER A 480 0.84 -40.07 -10.58
C SER A 480 2.33 -40.28 -10.26
N THR A 481 2.83 -39.58 -9.24
CA THR A 481 4.13 -39.88 -8.64
C THR A 481 3.90 -40.67 -7.36
N ARG A 482 4.08 -41.98 -7.43
CA ARG A 482 4.10 -42.86 -6.25
C ARG A 482 5.48 -42.71 -5.60
N THR A 483 5.58 -41.92 -4.53
CA THR A 483 6.77 -41.91 -3.67
C THR A 483 6.66 -43.11 -2.74
N SER A 484 7.55 -44.09 -2.95
CA SER A 484 7.71 -45.30 -2.13
C SER A 484 8.32 -45.01 -0.77
#